data_AF-A0A7X7ZFY9-F1
#
_entry.id   AF-A0A7X7ZFY9-F1
#
_cell.length_a   1.000
_cell.length_b   1.000
_cell.length_c   1.000
_cell.angle_alpha   90.00
_cell.angle_beta   90.00
_cell.angle_gamma   90.00
#
_symmetry.space_group_name_H-M   'P 1'
#
loop_
_entity.id
_entity.type
_entity.pdbx_description
1 polymer ?
#
loop_
_entity_poly.entity_id
_entity_poly.type
_entity_poly.pdbx_seq_one_letter_code
_entity_poly.pdbx_strand_id
1 'polypeptide(L)'
;MMVYFITETPVGPRLARELRTVSGDARTGALQAMIDGPTDPDYTSFWDPETSVLSTSADAGVVTVELSGAARNSGVDNAIADLMVQQLVFTATLDDPNAEVQLLIAGEAAGELWGTTAWDQPLGRANETTTLAAVLTDLPANGSRLTTDNALFSGDMLAGSTLSWVVRYAGTSDEAAAGEIPATDGDGFVPFSITPELGPGRFVLELRAYPSGGDSTAPLAIETREFSFHLAA
;
A
#
# COMPACT_ATOMS: atom_id res chain seq x y z
N MET A 1 2.21 -0.59 -11.61
CA MET A 1 1.15 -1.44 -11.03
C MET A 1 1.07 -1.17 -9.56
N MET A 2 -0.14 -1.05 -9.02
CA MET A 2 -0.30 -0.88 -7.59
C MET A 2 -0.12 -2.21 -6.88
N VAL A 3 0.68 -2.25 -5.82
CA VAL A 3 0.91 -3.44 -4.99
C VAL A 3 0.70 -3.04 -3.54
N TYR A 4 -0.06 -3.85 -2.81
CA TYR A 4 -0.40 -3.57 -1.42
C TYR A 4 0.53 -4.32 -0.46
N PHE A 5 0.85 -3.69 0.65
CA PHE A 5 1.71 -4.22 1.71
C PHE A 5 1.13 -3.86 3.08
N ILE A 6 1.52 -4.60 4.11
CA ILE A 6 1.07 -4.33 5.47
C ILE A 6 1.97 -3.27 6.07
N THR A 7 1.38 -2.31 6.77
CA THR A 7 2.07 -1.29 7.57
C THR A 7 1.46 -1.21 8.96
N GLU A 8 2.28 -0.92 9.96
CA GLU A 8 1.78 -0.52 11.27
C GLU A 8 1.27 0.92 11.20
N THR A 9 0.15 1.18 11.87
CA THR A 9 -0.39 2.53 12.02
C THR A 9 -0.75 2.77 13.48
N PRO A 10 -0.96 4.04 13.90
CA PRO A 10 -1.43 4.32 15.26
C PRO A 10 -2.76 3.64 15.64
N VAL A 11 -3.56 3.21 14.64
CA VAL A 11 -4.85 2.52 14.83
C VAL A 11 -4.78 1.02 14.49
N GLY A 12 -3.58 0.45 14.51
CA GLY A 12 -3.28 -0.95 14.22
C GLY A 12 -2.82 -1.21 12.78
N PRO A 13 -2.53 -2.46 12.42
CA PRO A 13 -2.02 -2.79 11.11
C PRO A 13 -3.06 -2.51 10.02
N ARG A 14 -2.61 -1.99 8.88
CA ARG A 14 -3.42 -1.65 7.69
C ARG A 14 -2.66 -1.99 6.42
N LEU A 15 -3.33 -1.95 5.29
CA LEU A 15 -2.68 -2.02 3.99
C LEU A 15 -2.29 -0.62 3.50
N ALA A 16 -1.02 -0.46 3.16
CA ALA A 16 -0.52 0.65 2.35
C ALA A 16 -0.18 0.13 0.94
N ARG A 17 0.28 1.02 0.05
CA ARG A 17 0.49 0.67 -1.36
C ARG A 17 1.78 1.27 -1.93
N GLU A 18 2.32 0.60 -2.93
CA GLU A 18 3.45 1.06 -3.72
C GLU A 18 3.13 0.98 -5.21
N LEU A 19 3.57 2.01 -5.96
CA LEU A 19 3.61 1.94 -7.41
C LEU A 19 4.86 1.18 -7.88
N ARG A 20 4.67 -0.07 -8.33
CA ARG A 20 5.74 -0.96 -8.79
C ARG A 20 5.82 -1.02 -10.31
N THR A 21 7.04 -1.03 -10.84
CA THR A 21 7.29 -1.47 -12.22
C THR A 21 7.37 -2.99 -12.22
N VAL A 22 6.56 -3.63 -13.08
CA VAL A 22 6.55 -5.09 -13.21
C VAL A 22 6.76 -5.47 -14.66
N SER A 23 7.35 -6.65 -14.89
CA SER A 23 7.55 -7.23 -16.21
C SER A 23 6.53 -8.33 -16.50
N GLY A 24 6.16 -8.52 -17.77
CA GLY A 24 5.24 -9.59 -18.17
C GLY A 24 3.77 -9.23 -17.99
N ASP A 25 2.95 -10.21 -17.65
CA ASP A 25 1.54 -9.97 -17.33
C ASP A 25 1.41 -9.09 -16.08
N ALA A 26 0.57 -8.07 -16.17
CA ALA A 26 0.53 -6.99 -15.19
C ALA A 26 0.03 -7.47 -13.82
N ARG A 27 -0.95 -8.38 -13.77
CA ARG A 27 -1.49 -8.94 -12.53
C ARG A 27 -0.53 -9.95 -11.91
N THR A 28 -0.01 -10.86 -12.73
CA THR A 28 0.97 -11.86 -12.30
C THR A 28 2.22 -11.19 -11.73
N GLY A 29 2.74 -10.17 -12.43
CA GLY A 29 3.89 -9.40 -11.96
C GLY A 29 3.62 -8.59 -10.69
N ALA A 30 2.42 -8.03 -10.52
CA ALA A 30 2.03 -7.32 -9.30
C ALA A 30 1.94 -8.26 -8.09
N LEU A 31 1.35 -9.44 -8.26
CA LEU A 31 1.27 -10.46 -7.22
C LEU A 31 2.65 -11.04 -6.88
N GLN A 32 3.52 -11.23 -7.87
CA GLN A 32 4.89 -11.65 -7.58
C GLN A 32 5.63 -10.56 -6.79
N ALA A 33 5.51 -9.29 -7.17
CA ALA A 33 6.10 -8.19 -6.42
C ALA A 33 5.55 -8.06 -4.99
N MET A 34 4.28 -8.43 -4.75
CA MET A 34 3.67 -8.49 -3.42
C MET A 34 4.36 -9.56 -2.54
N ILE A 35 4.64 -10.72 -3.12
CA ILE A 35 5.32 -11.83 -2.43
C ILE A 35 6.79 -11.48 -2.18
N ASP A 36 7.48 -10.90 -3.17
CA ASP A 36 8.90 -10.51 -3.07
C ASP A 36 9.14 -9.46 -1.97
N GLY A 37 8.09 -8.71 -1.61
CA GLY A 37 8.10 -7.75 -0.51
C GLY A 37 8.21 -6.29 -0.95
N PRO A 38 8.02 -5.37 0.00
CA PRO A 38 8.00 -3.94 -0.27
C PRO A 38 9.40 -3.39 -0.55
N THR A 39 9.44 -2.23 -1.23
CA THR A 39 10.66 -1.42 -1.31
C THR A 39 10.72 -0.30 -0.28
N ASP A 40 9.58 0.02 0.31
CA ASP A 40 9.51 0.85 1.49
C ASP A 40 9.90 0.03 2.75
N PRO A 41 10.91 0.47 3.53
CA PRO A 41 11.31 -0.22 4.75
C PRO A 41 10.26 -0.14 5.88
N ASP A 42 9.29 0.76 5.80
CA ASP A 42 8.22 0.88 6.79
C ASP A 42 7.11 -0.17 6.56
N TYR A 43 7.11 -0.82 5.39
CA TYR A 43 6.12 -1.83 5.03
C TYR A 43 6.66 -3.24 5.24
N THR A 44 5.76 -4.21 5.31
CA THR A 44 6.09 -5.63 5.49
C THR A 44 5.21 -6.53 4.62
N SER A 45 5.75 -7.69 4.26
CA SER A 45 5.03 -8.83 3.69
C SER A 45 5.31 -10.05 4.57
N PHE A 46 4.28 -10.86 4.82
CA PHE A 46 4.36 -12.06 5.66
C PHE A 46 4.19 -13.36 4.85
N TRP A 47 4.19 -13.26 3.52
CA TRP A 47 4.24 -14.41 2.63
C TRP A 47 5.59 -15.10 2.74
N ASP A 48 5.61 -16.43 2.65
CA ASP A 48 6.87 -17.18 2.52
C ASP A 48 7.57 -16.70 1.23
N PRO A 49 8.84 -16.25 1.29
CA PRO A 49 9.59 -15.81 0.11
C PRO A 49 9.82 -16.92 -0.92
N GLU A 50 9.63 -18.20 -0.55
CA GLU A 50 9.62 -19.32 -1.51
C GLU A 50 8.29 -19.42 -2.28
N THR A 51 7.30 -18.58 -1.97
CA THR A 51 6.05 -18.52 -2.72
C THR A 51 6.28 -17.95 -4.12
N SER A 52 5.66 -18.58 -5.12
CA SER A 52 5.65 -18.10 -6.50
C SER A 52 4.23 -18.04 -7.05
N VAL A 53 3.94 -17.02 -7.86
CA VAL A 53 2.71 -16.98 -8.66
C VAL A 53 2.87 -17.90 -9.86
N LEU A 54 2.05 -18.95 -9.93
CA LEU A 54 2.09 -19.94 -11.01
C LEU A 54 1.25 -19.50 -12.20
N SER A 55 0.04 -18.99 -11.94
CA SER A 55 -0.85 -18.49 -12.98
C SER A 55 -1.88 -17.49 -12.41
N THR A 56 -2.41 -16.66 -13.31
CA THR A 56 -3.60 -15.86 -13.03
C THR A 56 -4.55 -15.92 -14.21
N SER A 57 -5.85 -15.87 -13.94
CA SER A 57 -6.89 -15.73 -14.95
C SER A 57 -8.05 -14.90 -14.40
N ALA A 58 -8.84 -14.30 -15.29
CA ALA A 58 -10.05 -13.59 -14.92
C ALA A 58 -11.19 -14.04 -15.83
N ASP A 59 -12.28 -14.50 -15.23
CA ASP A 59 -13.49 -14.90 -15.94
C ASP A 59 -14.73 -14.54 -15.11
N ALA A 60 -15.75 -13.99 -15.77
CA ALA A 60 -17.05 -13.67 -15.16
C ALA A 60 -17.01 -12.93 -13.80
N GLY A 61 -16.06 -12.00 -13.61
CA GLY A 61 -15.92 -11.23 -12.36
C GLY A 61 -15.16 -11.95 -11.24
N VAL A 62 -14.56 -13.11 -11.53
CA VAL A 62 -13.69 -13.84 -10.59
C VAL A 62 -12.27 -13.88 -11.16
N VAL A 63 -11.32 -13.41 -10.37
CA VAL A 63 -9.89 -13.57 -10.61
C VAL A 63 -9.43 -14.85 -9.92
N THR A 64 -8.97 -15.83 -10.69
CA THR A 64 -8.31 -17.02 -10.12
C THR A 64 -6.81 -16.76 -10.04
N VAL A 65 -6.25 -16.94 -8.84
CA VAL A 65 -4.80 -16.84 -8.59
C VAL A 65 -4.31 -18.21 -8.16
N GLU A 66 -3.28 -18.71 -8.82
CA GLU A 66 -2.63 -19.97 -8.45
C GLU A 66 -1.23 -19.69 -7.89
N LEU A 67 -1.00 -20.13 -6.65
CA LEU A 67 0.29 -20.02 -5.97
C LEU A 67 0.93 -21.39 -5.74
N SER A 68 2.25 -21.41 -5.57
CA SER A 68 2.99 -22.59 -5.12
C SER A 68 2.65 -22.98 -3.68
N GLY A 69 2.94 -24.23 -3.32
CA GLY A 69 2.68 -24.77 -1.97
C GLY A 69 3.23 -23.95 -0.79
N ALA A 70 4.34 -23.23 -0.98
CA ALA A 70 4.94 -22.37 0.04
C ALA A 70 3.99 -21.27 0.56
N ALA A 71 2.96 -20.89 -0.20
CA ALA A 71 1.92 -19.94 0.24
C ALA A 71 1.23 -20.34 1.56
N ARG A 72 1.23 -21.64 1.90
CA ARG A 72 0.66 -22.15 3.17
C ARG A 72 1.56 -21.91 4.38
N ASN A 73 2.84 -21.59 4.16
CA ASN A 73 3.80 -21.40 5.23
C ASN A 73 3.75 -19.93 5.70
N SER A 74 3.07 -19.68 6.81
CA SER A 74 3.24 -18.43 7.54
C SER A 74 2.93 -18.63 9.02
N GLY A 75 3.60 -17.85 9.86
CA GLY A 75 3.48 -17.88 11.33
C GLY A 75 2.87 -16.59 11.85
N VAL A 76 1.68 -16.25 11.37
CA VAL A 76 0.98 -14.99 11.69
C VAL A 76 -0.20 -15.21 12.63
N ASP A 77 -0.59 -14.16 13.34
CA ASP A 77 -1.85 -14.17 14.09
C ASP A 77 -3.07 -13.93 13.17
N ASN A 78 -4.28 -14.03 13.72
CA ASN A 78 -5.52 -13.87 12.98
C ASN A 78 -5.65 -12.49 12.28
N ALA A 79 -5.27 -11.40 12.94
CA ALA A 79 -5.43 -10.07 12.38
C ALA A 79 -4.50 -9.86 11.17
N ILE A 80 -3.26 -10.35 11.26
CA ILE A 80 -2.31 -10.31 10.15
C ILE A 80 -2.72 -11.31 9.05
N ALA A 81 -3.22 -12.49 9.39
CA ALA A 81 -3.73 -13.47 8.42
C ALA A 81 -4.85 -12.88 7.54
N ASP A 82 -5.83 -12.21 8.14
CA ASP A 82 -6.91 -11.55 7.40
C ASP A 82 -6.40 -10.39 6.52
N LEU A 83 -5.39 -9.65 6.99
CA LEU A 83 -4.72 -8.63 6.18
C LEU A 83 -3.91 -9.22 5.03
N MET A 84 -3.26 -10.36 5.19
CA MET A 84 -2.56 -11.05 4.09
C MET A 84 -3.53 -11.50 2.99
N VAL A 85 -4.72 -11.97 3.36
CA VAL A 85 -5.79 -12.26 2.38
C VAL A 85 -6.15 -10.99 1.63
N GLN A 86 -6.43 -9.89 2.34
CA GLN A 86 -6.79 -8.63 1.71
C GLN A 86 -5.63 -8.03 0.89
N GLN A 87 -4.38 -8.22 1.30
CA GLN A 87 -3.20 -7.81 0.53
C GLN A 87 -3.23 -8.42 -0.88
N LEU A 88 -3.49 -9.74 -0.96
CA LEU A 88 -3.62 -10.44 -2.24
C LEU A 88 -4.87 -9.98 -2.99
N VAL A 89 -6.02 -9.88 -2.33
CA VAL A 89 -7.28 -9.48 -2.97
C VAL A 89 -7.16 -8.09 -3.60
N PHE A 90 -6.69 -7.10 -2.85
CA PHE A 90 -6.50 -5.73 -3.34
C PHE A 90 -5.49 -5.67 -4.49
N THR A 91 -4.40 -6.44 -4.41
CA THR A 91 -3.40 -6.50 -5.48
C THR A 91 -3.94 -7.20 -6.73
N ALA A 92 -4.66 -8.31 -6.61
CA ALA A 92 -5.18 -9.08 -7.75
C ALA A 92 -6.31 -8.37 -8.52
N THR A 93 -7.08 -7.53 -7.82
CA THR A 93 -8.28 -6.83 -8.34
C THR A 93 -8.01 -5.39 -8.71
N LEU A 94 -6.74 -5.01 -8.95
CA LEU A 94 -6.34 -3.63 -9.20
C LEU A 94 -7.06 -2.99 -10.40
N ASP A 95 -7.43 -3.80 -11.40
CA ASP A 95 -8.09 -3.41 -12.65
C ASP A 95 -9.62 -3.55 -12.62
N ASP A 96 -10.14 -4.35 -11.69
CA ASP A 96 -11.57 -4.48 -11.42
C ASP A 96 -11.82 -4.62 -9.90
N PRO A 97 -12.03 -3.51 -9.18
CA PRO A 97 -12.27 -3.52 -7.74
C PRO A 97 -13.51 -4.30 -7.28
N ASN A 98 -14.43 -4.62 -8.19
CA ASN A 98 -15.63 -5.40 -7.88
C ASN A 98 -15.43 -6.91 -8.09
N ALA A 99 -14.30 -7.32 -8.66
CA ALA A 99 -14.01 -8.73 -8.84
C ALA A 99 -13.72 -9.42 -7.50
N GLU A 100 -14.05 -10.71 -7.45
CA GLU A 100 -13.69 -11.58 -6.33
C GLU A 100 -12.45 -12.40 -6.68
N VAL A 101 -11.73 -12.88 -5.66
CA VAL A 101 -10.52 -13.67 -5.85
C VAL A 101 -10.69 -15.08 -5.34
N GLN A 102 -10.56 -16.05 -6.25
CA GLN A 102 -10.39 -17.46 -5.91
C GLN A 102 -8.90 -17.78 -5.81
N LEU A 103 -8.45 -18.22 -4.64
CA LEU A 103 -7.09 -18.69 -4.45
C LEU A 103 -7.00 -20.20 -4.65
N LEU A 104 -6.07 -20.63 -5.48
CA LEU A 104 -5.60 -22.00 -5.60
C LEU A 104 -4.15 -22.08 -5.09
N ILE A 105 -3.82 -23.15 -4.37
CA ILE A 105 -2.45 -23.41 -3.92
C ILE A 105 -2.09 -24.85 -4.27
N ALA A 106 -1.10 -25.00 -5.14
CA ALA A 106 -0.68 -26.28 -5.71
C ALA A 106 -1.83 -27.05 -6.41
N GLY A 107 -2.66 -26.32 -7.17
CA GLY A 107 -3.77 -26.88 -7.94
C GLY A 107 -5.06 -27.17 -7.15
N GLU A 108 -5.07 -26.93 -5.83
CA GLU A 108 -6.24 -27.15 -4.97
C GLU A 108 -6.76 -25.82 -4.40
N ALA A 109 -8.05 -25.76 -4.06
CA ALA A 109 -8.61 -24.62 -3.34
C ALA A 109 -7.80 -24.35 -2.05
N ALA A 110 -7.56 -23.07 -1.74
CA ALA A 110 -6.70 -22.68 -0.63
C ALA A 110 -7.15 -23.30 0.70
N GLY A 111 -8.46 -23.29 0.97
CA GLY A 111 -9.03 -23.87 2.17
C GLY A 111 -8.76 -23.04 3.42
N GLU A 112 -8.59 -23.70 4.56
CA GLU A 112 -8.09 -23.07 5.78
C GLU A 112 -6.59 -22.76 5.64
N LEU A 113 -6.22 -21.51 5.89
CA LEU A 113 -4.86 -21.00 5.88
C LEU A 113 -4.47 -20.53 7.28
N TRP A 114 -3.20 -20.80 7.62
CA TRP A 114 -2.51 -20.31 8.81
C TRP A 114 -3.26 -20.58 10.14
N GLY A 115 -4.10 -21.63 10.15
CA GLY A 115 -4.85 -22.10 11.32
C GLY A 115 -6.00 -21.18 11.76
N THR A 116 -6.39 -20.20 10.93
CA THR A 116 -7.37 -19.20 11.36
C THR A 116 -8.23 -18.56 10.28
N THR A 117 -7.82 -18.59 9.01
CA THR A 117 -8.52 -17.87 7.94
C THR A 117 -9.00 -18.87 6.88
N ALA A 118 -10.30 -18.86 6.58
CA ALA A 118 -10.88 -19.72 5.56
C ALA A 118 -10.98 -18.99 4.21
N TRP A 119 -10.48 -19.63 3.15
CA TRP A 119 -10.56 -19.13 1.77
C TRP A 119 -11.14 -20.21 0.85
N ASP A 120 -12.32 -20.72 1.24
CA ASP A 120 -13.02 -21.80 0.54
C ASP A 120 -13.83 -21.32 -0.67
N GLN A 121 -14.06 -20.02 -0.81
CA GLN A 121 -14.87 -19.37 -1.84
C GLN A 121 -14.16 -18.11 -2.36
N PRO A 122 -14.53 -17.58 -3.54
CA PRO A 122 -14.02 -16.29 -4.00
C PRO A 122 -14.26 -15.18 -2.97
N LEU A 123 -13.25 -14.34 -2.73
CA LEU A 123 -13.32 -13.24 -1.77
C LEU A 123 -13.16 -11.88 -2.47
N GLY A 124 -14.10 -10.98 -2.24
CA GLY A 124 -13.99 -9.58 -2.65
C GLY A 124 -13.19 -8.72 -1.66
N ARG A 125 -12.94 -7.47 -2.04
CA ARG A 125 -12.28 -6.49 -1.18
C ARG A 125 -13.10 -6.25 0.08
N ALA A 126 -12.43 -6.23 1.23
CA ALA A 126 -12.99 -5.74 2.48
C ALA A 126 -13.22 -4.21 2.42
N ASN A 127 -13.91 -3.67 3.42
CA ASN A 127 -14.17 -2.23 3.52
C ASN A 127 -12.84 -1.45 3.59
N GLU A 128 -12.57 -0.67 2.54
CA GLU A 128 -11.33 0.08 2.37
C GLU A 128 -11.02 1.01 3.54
N THR A 129 -12.01 1.65 4.16
CA THR A 129 -11.81 2.61 5.25
C THR A 129 -11.32 1.97 6.54
N THR A 130 -11.49 0.66 6.67
CA THR A 130 -11.02 -0.13 7.82
C THR A 130 -9.83 -1.03 7.49
N THR A 131 -9.56 -1.26 6.20
CA THR A 131 -8.49 -2.15 5.73
C THR A 131 -7.26 -1.37 5.27
N LEU A 132 -7.44 -0.23 4.60
CA LEU A 132 -6.35 0.59 4.09
C LEU A 132 -5.87 1.60 5.14
N ALA A 133 -4.61 2.02 5.04
CA ALA A 133 -4.09 3.12 5.81
C ALA A 133 -4.79 4.43 5.41
N ALA A 134 -4.98 5.35 6.36
CA ALA A 134 -5.70 6.61 6.09
C ALA A 134 -4.97 7.56 5.11
N VAL A 135 -3.71 7.26 4.78
CA VAL A 135 -2.94 7.89 3.71
C VAL A 135 -2.33 6.79 2.85
N LEU A 136 -2.45 6.92 1.54
CA LEU A 136 -1.91 6.02 0.54
C LEU A 136 -1.05 6.84 -0.41
N THR A 137 0.27 6.70 -0.31
CA THR A 137 1.21 7.50 -1.11
C THR A 137 1.59 6.79 -2.39
N ASP A 138 1.43 7.47 -3.53
CA ASP A 138 1.84 6.96 -4.84
C ASP A 138 3.18 7.54 -5.29
N LEU A 139 3.36 8.85 -5.04
CA LEU A 139 4.58 9.58 -5.33
C LEU A 139 4.95 10.44 -4.13
N PRO A 140 6.25 10.58 -3.80
CA PRO A 140 7.35 9.86 -4.42
C PRO A 140 7.40 8.40 -3.92
N ALA A 141 7.92 7.50 -4.75
CA ALA A 141 8.33 6.19 -4.24
C ALA A 141 9.52 6.37 -3.27
N ASN A 142 9.63 5.48 -2.28
CA ASN A 142 10.77 5.47 -1.37
C ASN A 142 12.09 5.26 -2.14
N GLY A 143 13.13 6.02 -1.77
CA GLY A 143 14.42 6.04 -2.44
C GLY A 143 14.45 6.76 -3.80
N SER A 144 13.35 7.41 -4.22
CA SER A 144 13.27 8.03 -5.54
C SER A 144 14.20 9.24 -5.70
N ARG A 145 14.50 9.54 -6.97
CA ARG A 145 15.26 10.71 -7.39
C ARG A 145 14.34 11.66 -8.12
N LEU A 146 14.08 12.81 -7.50
CA LEU A 146 13.24 13.88 -8.02
C LEU A 146 14.09 15.03 -8.56
N THR A 147 13.47 15.80 -9.43
CA THR A 147 13.95 17.00 -10.09
C THR A 147 12.84 18.04 -10.13
N THR A 148 13.16 19.27 -10.53
CA THR A 148 12.16 20.33 -10.73
C THR A 148 11.02 19.94 -11.67
N ASP A 149 11.25 18.98 -12.59
CA ASP A 149 10.27 18.57 -13.59
C ASP A 149 9.30 17.48 -13.09
N ASN A 150 9.61 16.85 -11.95
CA ASN A 150 8.82 15.75 -11.38
C ASN A 150 8.70 15.81 -9.84
N ALA A 151 8.82 17.00 -9.25
CA ALA A 151 8.53 17.25 -7.83
C ALA A 151 7.02 17.19 -7.55
N LEU A 152 6.49 15.98 -7.51
CA LEU A 152 5.08 15.72 -7.19
C LEU A 152 5.01 14.74 -6.04
N PHE A 153 4.32 15.13 -4.97
CA PHE A 153 3.83 14.19 -3.97
C PHE A 153 2.34 14.01 -4.19
N SER A 154 1.90 12.78 -4.34
CA SER A 154 0.51 12.48 -4.67
C SER A 154 0.10 11.13 -4.12
N GLY A 155 -1.19 10.98 -3.93
CA GLY A 155 -1.80 9.76 -3.44
C GLY A 155 -3.24 10.02 -3.06
N ASP A 156 -3.77 9.16 -2.21
CA ASP A 156 -5.10 9.29 -1.65
C ASP A 156 -5.07 9.40 -0.13
N MET A 157 -6.06 10.08 0.45
CA MET A 157 -6.28 10.13 1.89
C MET A 157 -7.74 9.84 2.21
N LEU A 158 -8.01 9.33 3.41
CA LEU A 158 -9.36 9.06 3.88
C LEU A 158 -10.18 10.36 3.91
N ALA A 159 -11.35 10.36 3.27
CA ALA A 159 -12.28 11.48 3.27
C ALA A 159 -12.63 11.88 4.71
N GLY A 160 -12.73 13.18 4.96
CA GLY A 160 -12.91 13.73 6.32
C GLY A 160 -11.65 13.68 7.19
N SER A 161 -10.45 13.44 6.65
CA SER A 161 -9.18 13.60 7.40
C SER A 161 -8.49 14.93 7.13
N THR A 162 -7.61 15.40 8.00
CA THR A 162 -6.65 16.47 7.66
C THR A 162 -5.28 15.86 7.45
N LEU A 163 -4.65 16.12 6.30
CA LEU A 163 -3.32 15.64 5.98
C LEU A 163 -2.30 16.72 6.30
N SER A 164 -1.50 16.51 7.34
CA SER A 164 -0.32 17.31 7.63
C SER A 164 0.88 16.69 6.93
N TRP A 165 1.71 17.51 6.29
CA TRP A 165 2.91 17.06 5.59
C TRP A 165 4.13 17.91 5.95
N VAL A 166 5.27 17.25 6.11
CA VAL A 166 6.55 17.90 6.38
C VAL A 166 7.64 17.22 5.56
N VAL A 167 8.50 18.02 4.95
CA VAL A 167 9.75 17.58 4.31
C VAL A 167 10.91 18.02 5.19
N ARG A 168 11.70 17.07 5.70
CA ARG A 168 12.91 17.33 6.49
C ARG A 168 14.16 16.96 5.73
N TYR A 169 15.27 17.67 5.99
CA TYR A 169 16.57 17.22 5.51
C TYR A 169 16.95 15.91 6.18
N ALA A 170 17.36 14.92 5.37
CA ALA A 170 17.65 13.58 5.86
C ALA A 170 18.71 13.59 6.96
N GLY A 171 18.42 12.91 8.08
CA GLY A 171 19.30 12.84 9.26
C GLY A 171 19.28 14.08 10.16
N THR A 172 18.34 15.02 9.96
CA THR A 172 18.21 16.24 10.77
C THR A 172 16.75 16.48 11.18
N SER A 173 16.54 17.41 12.11
CA SER A 173 15.21 17.94 12.43
C SER A 173 14.78 19.11 11.54
N ASP A 174 15.66 19.61 10.67
CA ASP A 174 15.44 20.85 9.93
C ASP A 174 14.39 20.65 8.82
N GLU A 175 13.40 21.54 8.79
CA GLU A 175 12.31 21.51 7.82
C GLU A 175 12.72 22.29 6.56
N ALA A 176 12.52 21.66 5.40
CA ALA A 176 12.69 22.27 4.11
C ALA A 176 11.37 22.85 3.59
N ALA A 177 10.25 22.17 3.86
CA ALA A 177 8.91 22.60 3.51
C ALA A 177 7.89 21.89 4.42
N ALA A 178 6.74 22.51 4.62
CA ALA A 178 5.63 21.92 5.37
C ALA A 178 4.30 22.54 4.94
N GLY A 179 3.20 21.85 5.24
CA GLY A 179 1.86 22.37 5.02
C GLY A 179 0.78 21.42 5.51
N GLU A 180 -0.46 21.80 5.24
CA GLU A 180 -1.64 20.99 5.54
C GLU A 180 -2.58 21.01 4.34
N ILE A 181 -3.24 19.88 4.11
CA ILE A 181 -4.33 19.72 3.15
C ILE A 181 -5.56 19.28 3.94
N PRO A 182 -6.62 20.11 4.05
CA PRO A 182 -7.88 19.65 4.62
C PRO A 182 -8.53 18.61 3.69
N ALA A 183 -9.24 17.63 4.24
CA ALA A 183 -10.01 16.72 3.42
C ALA A 183 -11.01 17.47 2.54
N THR A 184 -11.15 16.95 1.33
CA THR A 184 -12.30 17.25 0.49
C THR A 184 -13.49 16.44 1.01
N ASP A 185 -14.69 17.03 0.96
CA ASP A 185 -15.93 16.30 1.23
C ASP A 185 -16.05 15.10 0.27
N GLY A 186 -16.40 13.92 0.79
CA GLY A 186 -16.52 12.70 -0.01
C GLY A 186 -16.71 11.45 0.83
N ASP A 187 -16.81 10.31 0.15
CA ASP A 187 -16.84 8.97 0.74
C ASP A 187 -15.55 8.23 0.40
N GLY A 188 -15.09 7.34 1.27
CA GLY A 188 -13.90 6.53 1.03
C GLY A 188 -12.62 7.36 0.99
N PHE A 189 -11.88 7.29 -0.11
CA PHE A 189 -10.60 7.95 -0.31
C PHE A 189 -10.69 9.08 -1.34
N VAL A 190 -10.06 10.23 -1.04
CA VAL A 190 -9.97 11.40 -1.91
C VAL A 190 -8.51 11.69 -2.27
N PRO A 191 -8.22 12.12 -3.51
CA PRO A 191 -6.85 12.36 -3.94
C PRO A 191 -6.25 13.61 -3.30
N PHE A 192 -4.94 13.61 -3.10
CA PHE A 192 -4.15 14.79 -2.74
C PHE A 192 -2.97 14.98 -3.71
N SER A 193 -2.48 16.21 -3.80
CA SER A 193 -1.33 16.58 -4.61
C SER A 193 -0.57 17.76 -3.99
N ILE A 194 0.74 17.64 -3.87
CA ILE A 194 1.65 18.65 -3.32
C ILE A 194 2.84 18.83 -4.28
N THR A 195 3.17 20.08 -4.58
CA THR A 195 4.36 20.46 -5.35
C THR A 195 5.23 21.35 -4.46
N PRO A 196 6.16 20.78 -3.68
CA PRO A 196 6.97 21.57 -2.76
C PRO A 196 8.08 22.31 -3.52
N GLU A 197 8.42 23.50 -3.04
CA GLU A 197 9.63 24.19 -3.48
C GLU A 197 10.81 23.70 -2.63
N LEU A 198 11.73 22.96 -3.24
CA LEU A 198 12.89 22.37 -2.54
C LEU A 198 14.20 22.79 -3.19
N GLY A 199 15.22 22.99 -2.36
CA GLY A 199 16.62 23.03 -2.83
C GLY A 199 17.17 21.62 -3.06
N PRO A 200 18.30 21.47 -3.77
CA PRO A 200 18.93 20.17 -3.95
C PRO A 200 19.35 19.56 -2.60
N GLY A 201 19.13 18.25 -2.42
CA GLY A 201 19.41 17.59 -1.14
C GLY A 201 18.82 16.18 -1.03
N ARG A 202 19.01 15.57 0.15
CA ARG A 202 18.32 14.34 0.56
C ARG A 202 17.27 14.69 1.61
N PHE A 203 16.10 14.10 1.49
CA PHE A 203 14.94 14.46 2.28
C PHE A 203 14.17 13.24 2.77
N VAL A 204 13.40 13.45 3.84
CA VAL A 204 12.34 12.57 4.29
C VAL A 204 11.04 13.36 4.21
N LEU A 205 10.08 12.85 3.43
CA LEU A 205 8.68 13.27 3.50
C LEU A 205 8.02 12.51 4.64
N GLU A 206 7.29 13.19 5.50
CA GLU A 206 6.41 12.61 6.50
C GLU A 206 4.99 13.12 6.26
N LEU A 207 4.03 12.20 6.21
CA LEU A 207 2.60 12.46 6.04
C LEU A 207 1.85 11.94 7.26
N ARG A 208 0.96 12.75 7.82
CA ARG A 208 0.10 12.37 8.95
C ARG A 208 -1.35 12.71 8.64
N ALA A 209 -2.21 11.70 8.67
CA ALA A 209 -3.67 11.92 8.61
C ALA A 209 -4.25 12.02 10.02
N TYR A 210 -5.08 13.03 10.24
CA TYR A 210 -5.83 13.24 11.49
C TYR A 210 -7.34 13.19 11.23
N PRO A 211 -8.16 12.72 12.17
CA PRO A 211 -9.61 12.77 12.02
C PRO A 211 -10.12 14.23 12.00
N SER A 212 -11.07 14.57 11.12
CA SER A 212 -11.67 15.92 11.11
C SER A 212 -12.34 16.24 12.44
N GLY A 213 -12.01 17.38 13.03
CA GLY A 213 -12.62 17.83 14.30
C GLY A 213 -12.29 16.95 15.51
N GLY A 214 -11.39 15.98 15.36
CA GLY A 214 -10.90 15.12 16.42
C GLY A 214 -9.61 15.64 17.06
N ASP A 215 -8.93 14.76 17.79
CA ASP A 215 -7.68 15.08 18.45
C ASP A 215 -6.53 15.23 17.43
N SER A 216 -6.04 16.46 17.25
CA SER A 216 -4.90 16.77 16.37
C SER A 216 -3.57 16.22 16.88
N THR A 217 -3.55 15.52 18.02
CA THR A 217 -2.37 14.84 18.56
C THR A 217 -2.36 13.33 18.30
N ALA A 218 -3.47 12.76 17.83
CA ALA A 218 -3.63 11.33 17.56
C ALA A 218 -3.86 11.06 16.07
N PRO A 219 -2.78 10.85 15.28
CA PRO A 219 -2.93 10.55 13.86
C PRO A 219 -3.59 9.18 13.63
N LEU A 220 -4.32 9.05 12.53
CA LEU A 220 -4.87 7.78 12.01
C LEU A 220 -3.79 6.99 11.25
N ALA A 221 -2.87 7.69 10.60
CA ALA A 221 -1.77 7.11 9.86
C ALA A 221 -0.55 8.03 9.91
N ILE A 222 0.62 7.41 9.88
CA ILE A 222 1.92 8.08 9.68
C ILE A 222 2.59 7.32 8.54
N GLU A 223 3.12 8.05 7.57
CA GLU A 223 3.71 7.51 6.36
C GLU A 223 4.97 8.29 6.04
N THR A 224 6.06 7.60 5.70
CA THR A 224 7.34 8.27 5.38
C THR A 224 7.89 7.85 4.03
N ARG A 225 8.61 8.77 3.36
CA ARG A 225 9.33 8.48 2.12
C ARG A 225 10.69 9.17 2.13
N GLU A 226 11.76 8.39 1.97
CA GLU A 226 13.07 8.95 1.64
C GLU A 226 13.15 9.27 0.15
N PHE A 227 13.73 10.42 -0.20
CA PHE A 227 14.01 10.76 -1.60
C PHE A 227 15.19 11.72 -1.71
N SER A 228 15.67 11.93 -2.92
CA SER A 228 16.66 12.98 -3.22
C SER A 228 16.12 13.95 -4.27
N PHE A 229 16.40 15.24 -4.10
CA PHE A 229 16.02 16.29 -5.04
C PHE A 229 17.24 16.90 -5.72
N HIS A 230 17.15 17.13 -7.01
CA HIS A 230 18.22 17.67 -7.86
C HIS A 230 17.64 18.77 -8.77
N LEU A 231 18.46 19.73 -9.20
CA LEU A 231 18.03 20.65 -10.25
C LEU A 231 18.00 19.91 -11.60
N ALA A 232 17.02 20.21 -12.45
CA ALA A 232 17.05 19.73 -13.83
C ALA A 232 18.31 20.28 -14.55
N ALA A 233 18.87 19.47 -15.45
CA ALA A 233 20.07 19.80 -16.21
C ALA A 233 19.78 20.76 -17.37
#